data_AF-A0A2V7RVY7-F1
#
_entry.id   AF-A0A2V7RVY7-F1
#
_cell.length_a   1.000
_cell.length_b   1.000
_cell.length_c   1.000
_cell.angle_alpha   90.00
_cell.angle_beta   90.00
_cell.angle_gamma   90.00
#
_symmetry.space_group_name_H-M   'P 1'
#
loop_
_entity.id
_entity.type
_entity.pdbx_description
1 polymer ?
#
loop_
_entity_poly.entity_id
_entity_poly.type
_entity_poly.pdbx_seq_one_letter_code
_entity_poly.pdbx_strand_id
1 'polypeptide(L)'
;MKRLTGVEAAAVGDALIEREMKFGNTGRRLAAAEADVDGRRLSINASARRVAAFAVAFFVAACSGDSATVPILRVQFVASNDLLAPVTLRVDGSPYVILSRGRSVGLTLSSAKRLTWTSAKPADGDGNPIPDMIDEQEVPVSGINGVLEISNVIDNQTYITARMFNHTDARVRIGVFEGATVSCGAALPAAAQGGSGFVQIGYYRLQPNTEVRAYRDGSDCTGPYVAWTTAQLNDFESKSGLVTLTLDFVP
;
A
#
# COMPACT_ATOMS: atom_id res chain seq x y z
N MET A 1 -39.70 61.86 -5.48
CA MET A 1 -38.42 62.51 -5.12
C MET A 1 -37.36 61.98 -6.08
N LYS A 2 -36.73 62.89 -6.84
CA LYS A 2 -35.67 62.64 -7.83
C LYS A 2 -34.31 62.43 -7.14
N ARG A 3 -33.50 61.48 -7.63
CA ARG A 3 -32.19 61.73 -8.28
C ARG A 3 -31.51 60.43 -8.71
N LEU A 4 -31.38 60.27 -10.02
CA LEU A 4 -30.29 59.57 -10.70
C LEU A 4 -29.25 60.62 -11.09
N THR A 5 -27.97 60.35 -10.83
CA THR A 5 -26.75 60.89 -11.48
C THR A 5 -25.65 59.94 -11.02
N GLY A 6 -24.84 59.26 -11.84
CA GLY A 6 -24.19 59.59 -13.11
C GLY A 6 -22.74 59.07 -12.93
N VAL A 7 -22.31 58.01 -13.61
CA VAL A 7 -21.74 57.97 -14.98
C VAL A 7 -20.22 58.26 -15.00
N GLU A 8 -19.49 57.21 -15.39
CA GLU A 8 -18.28 57.12 -16.25
C GLU A 8 -16.98 57.90 -15.93
N ALA A 9 -15.86 57.15 -15.98
CA ALA A 9 -14.69 57.34 -16.87
C ALA A 9 -13.46 56.65 -16.23
N ALA A 10 -12.91 55.55 -16.76
CA ALA A 10 -12.06 55.44 -17.95
C ALA A 10 -10.66 56.10 -17.80
N ALA A 11 -9.64 55.26 -17.64
CA ALA A 11 -8.25 55.40 -18.11
C ALA A 11 -7.53 54.06 -17.79
N VAL A 12 -7.17 53.18 -18.72
CA VAL A 12 -6.31 53.26 -19.93
C VAL A 12 -4.81 53.46 -19.61
N GLY A 13 -4.02 52.50 -20.11
CA GLY A 13 -2.57 52.48 -20.25
C GLY A 13 -2.04 51.09 -19.84
N ASP A 14 -1.73 50.11 -20.70
CA ASP A 14 -1.29 50.07 -22.10
C ASP A 14 -0.07 50.95 -22.43
N ALA A 15 1.12 50.33 -22.32
CA ALA A 15 2.29 50.41 -23.22
C ALA A 15 3.43 49.61 -22.54
N LEU A 16 3.85 48.42 -22.99
CA LEU A 16 4.47 48.04 -24.28
C LEU A 16 5.90 48.62 -24.45
N ILE A 17 6.75 47.82 -25.13
CA ILE A 17 8.09 48.09 -25.70
C ILE A 17 9.22 47.45 -24.88
N GLU A 18 9.67 46.22 -25.17
CA GLU A 18 10.41 45.71 -26.36
C GLU A 18 11.92 45.69 -26.13
N ARG A 19 12.52 44.51 -26.27
CA ARG A 19 13.57 44.16 -27.26
C ARG A 19 14.08 42.75 -26.95
N GLU A 20 13.70 41.78 -27.78
CA GLU A 20 14.51 41.28 -28.90
C GLU A 20 15.85 40.66 -28.50
N MET A 21 15.94 39.33 -28.65
CA MET A 21 16.97 38.76 -29.51
C MET A 21 16.40 37.50 -30.19
N LYS A 22 15.95 37.71 -31.43
CA LYS A 22 15.84 36.71 -32.49
C LYS A 22 17.21 36.54 -33.14
N PHE A 23 17.67 35.30 -33.27
CA PHE A 23 18.45 34.76 -34.41
C PHE A 23 18.26 33.23 -34.29
N GLY A 24 17.61 32.53 -35.22
CA GLY A 24 18.00 32.32 -36.61
C GLY A 24 18.47 30.86 -36.71
N ASN A 25 17.60 29.91 -37.05
CA ASN A 25 17.24 29.47 -38.41
C ASN A 25 18.32 28.60 -39.08
N THR A 26 17.86 27.47 -39.66
CA THR A 26 18.41 26.69 -40.79
C THR A 26 19.79 26.03 -40.60
N GLY A 27 20.04 24.77 -40.96
CA GLY A 27 19.26 23.78 -41.69
C GLY A 27 20.17 22.61 -42.11
N ARG A 28 19.54 21.49 -42.46
CA ARG A 28 19.85 20.62 -43.62
C ARG A 28 21.31 20.11 -43.79
N ARG A 29 21.51 18.79 -43.69
CA ARG A 29 21.65 17.83 -44.83
C ARG A 29 22.48 16.58 -44.49
N LEU A 30 21.92 15.44 -44.93
CA LEU A 30 22.53 14.31 -45.67
C LEU A 30 23.68 13.51 -45.03
N ALA A 31 23.40 12.24 -44.72
CA ALA A 31 23.73 11.07 -45.55
C ALA A 31 23.12 9.83 -44.86
N ALA A 32 22.14 9.11 -45.41
CA ALA A 32 22.22 8.23 -46.59
C ALA A 32 23.38 7.23 -46.49
N ALA A 33 23.06 6.02 -46.04
CA ALA A 33 23.67 4.77 -46.49
C ALA A 33 22.62 3.65 -46.35
N GLU A 34 21.78 3.54 -47.37
CA GLU A 34 21.13 2.29 -47.76
C GLU A 34 22.18 1.34 -48.35
N ALA A 35 22.09 0.07 -47.97
CA ALA A 35 22.45 -1.13 -48.73
C ALA A 35 21.71 -2.25 -47.99
N ASP A 36 20.48 -2.62 -48.33
CA ASP A 36 20.03 -3.37 -49.52
C ASP A 36 20.96 -4.47 -50.03
N VAL A 37 20.30 -5.56 -50.40
CA VAL A 37 20.69 -6.66 -51.30
C VAL A 37 21.17 -7.96 -50.64
N ASP A 38 20.15 -8.81 -50.46
CA ASP A 38 20.02 -10.19 -50.94
C ASP A 38 20.90 -11.32 -50.38
N GLY A 39 20.20 -12.27 -49.75
CA GLY A 39 19.93 -13.53 -50.43
C GLY A 39 21.10 -14.48 -50.67
N ARG A 40 21.15 -15.56 -49.89
CA ARG A 40 20.96 -16.93 -50.39
C ARG A 40 21.21 -17.98 -49.31
N ARG A 41 20.34 -18.99 -49.36
CA ARG A 41 20.51 -20.35 -48.87
C ARG A 41 21.97 -20.81 -48.88
N LEU A 42 22.36 -21.60 -47.88
CA LEU A 42 22.68 -23.02 -48.11
C LEU A 42 22.91 -23.74 -46.77
N SER A 43 22.12 -24.79 -46.60
CA SER A 43 22.37 -25.95 -45.76
C SER A 43 23.81 -26.45 -45.91
N ILE A 44 24.48 -26.74 -44.81
CA ILE A 44 25.55 -27.72 -44.78
C ILE A 44 25.01 -28.95 -44.04
N ASN A 45 24.64 -29.93 -44.86
CA ASN A 45 24.39 -31.31 -44.48
C ASN A 45 25.70 -31.99 -44.06
N ALA A 46 25.52 -33.05 -43.24
CA ALA A 46 26.31 -34.28 -43.23
C ALA A 46 27.75 -34.17 -42.66
N SER A 47 28.28 -35.14 -41.92
CA SER A 47 27.81 -36.46 -41.49
C SER A 47 28.85 -37.06 -40.53
N ALA A 48 28.35 -37.93 -39.64
CA ALA A 48 28.97 -39.16 -39.16
C ALA A 48 30.44 -39.15 -38.67
N ARG A 49 30.61 -39.55 -37.40
CA ARG A 49 31.32 -40.81 -37.09
C ARG A 49 30.96 -41.35 -35.70
N ARG A 50 30.60 -42.64 -35.72
CA ARG A 50 30.32 -43.54 -34.61
C ARG A 50 31.57 -43.76 -33.74
N VAL A 51 31.41 -43.88 -32.43
CA VAL A 51 31.95 -45.01 -31.64
C VAL A 51 30.98 -45.28 -30.49
N ALA A 52 30.40 -46.48 -30.47
CA ALA A 52 29.77 -47.05 -29.29
C ALA A 52 30.84 -47.79 -28.49
N ALA A 53 30.85 -47.64 -27.17
CA ALA A 53 31.50 -48.59 -26.27
C ALA A 53 30.67 -48.72 -24.99
N PHE A 54 30.11 -49.91 -24.82
CA PHE A 54 29.54 -50.41 -23.57
C PHE A 54 30.61 -50.42 -22.47
N ALA A 55 30.28 -49.90 -21.30
CA ALA A 55 30.88 -50.32 -20.04
C ALA A 55 29.79 -50.31 -18.97
N VAL A 56 29.16 -51.48 -18.79
CA VAL A 56 28.46 -51.81 -17.55
C VAL A 56 29.54 -52.05 -16.51
N ALA A 57 29.59 -51.22 -15.47
CA ALA A 57 30.31 -51.51 -14.25
C ALA A 57 29.31 -51.42 -13.09
N PHE A 58 28.85 -52.60 -12.65
CA PHE A 58 28.27 -52.78 -11.33
C PHE A 58 29.38 -52.54 -10.29
N PHE A 59 29.23 -51.48 -9.48
CA PHE A 59 29.88 -51.39 -8.18
C PHE A 59 28.78 -51.32 -7.12
N VAL A 60 28.52 -52.45 -6.47
CA VAL A 60 27.83 -52.51 -5.18
C VAL A 60 28.92 -52.73 -4.14
N ALA A 61 29.15 -51.74 -3.28
CA ALA A 61 29.41 -51.94 -1.84
C ALA A 61 29.73 -50.60 -1.16
N ALA A 62 28.78 -50.19 -0.31
CA ALA A 62 28.96 -49.59 1.01
C ALA A 62 30.13 -48.61 1.23
N CYS A 63 29.79 -47.33 1.44
CA CYS A 63 30.40 -46.55 2.51
C CYS A 63 29.38 -45.55 3.06
N SER A 64 29.22 -45.63 4.38
CA SER A 64 28.69 -44.64 5.32
C SER A 64 27.35 -43.98 4.97
N GLY A 65 26.34 -44.32 5.76
CA GLY A 65 25.22 -43.44 6.04
C GLY A 65 25.69 -42.18 6.78
N ASP A 66 26.51 -41.37 6.12
CA ASP A 66 26.56 -39.95 6.41
C ASP A 66 25.22 -39.42 5.94
N SER A 67 24.30 -39.32 6.90
CA SER A 67 23.18 -38.41 6.79
C SER A 67 23.82 -37.04 6.60
N ALA A 68 24.04 -36.65 5.33
CA ALA A 68 24.53 -35.34 4.96
C ALA A 68 23.63 -34.36 5.71
N THR A 69 24.18 -33.77 6.76
CA THR A 69 23.43 -32.87 7.61
C THR A 69 23.24 -31.65 6.74
N VAL A 70 22.06 -31.55 6.12
CA VAL A 70 21.73 -30.41 5.25
C VAL A 70 21.99 -29.17 6.09
N PRO A 71 22.93 -28.29 5.70
CA PRO A 71 23.25 -27.14 6.51
C PRO A 71 21.98 -26.31 6.68
N ILE A 72 21.56 -26.14 7.94
CA ILE A 72 20.42 -25.31 8.28
C ILE A 72 20.86 -23.88 8.01
N LEU A 73 20.45 -23.34 6.86
CA LEU A 73 20.67 -21.94 6.55
C LEU A 73 19.88 -21.10 7.54
N ARG A 74 20.57 -20.30 8.34
CA ARG A 74 19.95 -19.38 9.30
C ARG A 74 19.94 -17.99 8.69
N VAL A 75 18.79 -17.33 8.80
CA VAL A 75 18.60 -15.93 8.41
C VAL A 75 18.47 -15.12 9.70
N GLN A 76 19.30 -14.09 9.82
CA GLN A 76 19.24 -13.13 10.91
C GLN A 76 18.66 -11.82 10.39
N PHE A 77 17.65 -11.31 11.06
CA PHE A 77 16.96 -10.08 10.67
C PHE A 77 16.33 -9.38 11.88
N VAL A 78 15.92 -8.13 11.68
CA VAL A 78 15.13 -7.36 12.64
C VAL A 78 13.72 -7.21 12.10
N ALA A 79 12.71 -7.61 12.87
CA ALA A 79 11.33 -7.28 12.56
C ALA A 79 10.94 -5.98 13.26
N SER A 80 10.31 -5.04 12.55
CA SER A 80 9.78 -3.79 13.10
C SER A 80 8.30 -3.63 12.76
N ASN A 81 7.52 -3.08 13.70
CA ASN A 81 6.12 -2.76 13.48
C ASN A 81 5.90 -1.24 13.40
N ASP A 82 5.47 -0.75 12.24
CA ASP A 82 5.10 0.65 12.02
C ASP A 82 3.57 0.87 12.01
N LEU A 83 2.77 -0.20 11.98
CA LEU A 83 1.32 -0.12 12.09
C LEU A 83 0.89 0.46 13.45
N LEU A 84 -0.29 1.07 13.50
CA LEU A 84 -0.90 1.51 14.75
C LEU A 84 -1.25 0.33 15.66
N ALA A 85 -1.78 -0.73 15.05
CA ALA A 85 -2.17 -1.94 15.75
C ALA A 85 -0.92 -2.73 16.17
N PRO A 86 -0.91 -3.31 17.38
CA PRO A 86 0.07 -4.33 17.72
C PRO A 86 0.03 -5.49 16.72
N VAL A 87 1.19 -6.06 16.40
CA VAL A 87 1.31 -7.19 15.47
C VAL A 87 1.84 -8.41 16.19
N THR A 88 1.20 -9.56 15.99
CA THR A 88 1.69 -10.85 16.50
C THR A 88 2.49 -11.55 15.42
N LEU A 89 3.78 -11.79 15.65
CA LEU A 89 4.59 -12.69 14.82
C LEU A 89 4.38 -14.13 15.26
N ARG A 90 4.23 -15.05 14.30
CA ARG A 90 4.13 -16.49 14.53
C ARG A 90 5.20 -17.22 13.73
N VAL A 91 5.82 -18.23 14.34
CA VAL A 91 6.77 -19.12 13.69
C VAL A 91 6.16 -20.52 13.67
N ASP A 92 5.98 -21.09 12.48
CA ASP A 92 5.26 -22.35 12.24
C ASP A 92 3.88 -22.40 12.92
N GLY A 93 3.19 -21.26 13.01
CA GLY A 93 1.86 -21.11 13.62
C GLY A 93 1.85 -20.81 15.11
N SER A 94 2.95 -21.03 15.83
CA SER A 94 3.06 -20.68 17.25
C SER A 94 3.37 -19.19 17.44
N PRO A 95 2.66 -18.46 18.33
CA PRO A 95 3.02 -17.08 18.68
C PRO A 95 4.45 -16.99 19.17
N TYR A 96 5.22 -16.07 18.59
CA TYR A 96 6.60 -15.81 18.96
C TYR A 96 6.71 -14.53 19.80
N VAL A 97 6.14 -13.43 19.31
CA VAL A 97 6.20 -12.11 19.97
C VAL A 97 5.05 -11.22 19.49
N ILE A 98 4.62 -10.29 20.36
CA ILE A 98 3.72 -9.20 20.02
C ILE A 98 4.55 -7.91 19.97
N LEU A 99 4.54 -7.22 18.83
CA LEU A 99 5.24 -5.96 18.61
C LEU A 99 4.24 -4.81 18.60
N SER A 100 4.32 -3.94 19.60
CA SER A 100 3.61 -2.65 19.56
C SER A 100 4.22 -1.72 18.52
N ARG A 101 3.49 -0.67 18.14
CA ARG A 101 3.96 0.37 17.22
C ARG A 101 5.35 0.91 17.61
N GLY A 102 6.23 1.06 16.63
CA GLY A 102 7.59 1.56 16.77
C GLY A 102 8.53 0.63 17.53
N ARG A 103 8.11 -0.61 17.82
CA ARG A 103 8.96 -1.62 18.45
C ARG A 103 9.56 -2.57 17.42
N SER A 104 10.73 -3.06 17.75
CA SER A 104 11.49 -4.00 16.95
C SER A 104 12.07 -5.14 17.78
N VAL A 105 12.34 -6.26 17.13
CA VAL A 105 12.98 -7.43 17.75
C VAL A 105 13.93 -8.09 16.76
N GLY A 106 15.07 -8.56 17.23
CA GLY A 106 15.98 -9.39 16.42
C GLY A 106 15.52 -10.84 16.40
N LEU A 107 15.52 -11.47 15.23
CA LEU A 107 15.22 -12.88 15.06
C LEU A 107 16.36 -13.58 14.32
N THR A 108 16.57 -14.84 14.67
CA THR A 108 17.44 -15.76 13.94
C THR A 108 16.66 -17.05 13.69
N LEU A 109 16.18 -17.22 12.46
CA LEU A 109 15.32 -18.34 12.08
C LEU A 109 16.00 -19.19 10.99
N SER A 110 15.65 -20.47 10.92
CA SER A 110 16.01 -21.28 9.75
C SER A 110 15.23 -20.79 8.52
N SER A 111 15.87 -20.77 7.35
CA SER A 111 15.26 -20.32 6.09
C SER A 111 14.04 -21.15 5.67
N ALA A 112 13.88 -22.36 6.22
CA ALA A 112 12.74 -23.25 5.96
C ALA A 112 11.53 -23.00 6.89
N LYS A 113 11.64 -22.07 7.85
CA LYS A 113 10.55 -21.77 8.78
C LYS A 113 9.47 -20.93 8.11
N ARG A 114 8.21 -21.17 8.47
CA ARG A 114 7.09 -20.31 8.07
C ARG A 114 6.94 -19.20 9.08
N LEU A 115 7.14 -17.96 8.65
CA LEU A 115 6.89 -16.77 9.45
C LEU A 115 5.58 -16.15 8.99
N THR A 116 4.64 -15.95 9.91
CA THR A 116 3.43 -15.15 9.64
C THR A 116 3.34 -14.00 10.61
N TRP A 117 2.56 -12.98 10.24
CA TRP A 117 2.19 -11.93 11.15
C TRP A 117 0.72 -11.54 11.01
N THR A 118 0.11 -11.13 12.12
CA THR A 118 -1.30 -10.72 12.15
C THR A 118 -1.42 -9.41 12.94
N SER A 119 -2.10 -8.41 12.38
CA SER A 119 -2.45 -7.18 13.09
C SER A 119 -3.60 -7.43 14.08
N ALA A 120 -3.54 -6.79 15.24
CA ALA A 120 -4.67 -6.77 16.17
C ALA A 120 -5.86 -6.02 15.54
N LYS A 121 -7.04 -6.63 15.59
CA LYS A 121 -8.26 -6.06 15.02
C LYS A 121 -8.87 -5.04 15.99
N PRO A 122 -9.25 -3.84 15.52
CA PRO A 122 -9.87 -2.86 16.39
C PRO A 122 -11.28 -3.29 16.80
N ALA A 123 -11.72 -2.76 17.92
CA ALA A 123 -13.09 -2.87 18.40
C ALA A 123 -13.60 -1.48 18.76
N ASP A 124 -14.91 -1.27 18.66
CA ASP A 124 -15.54 -0.03 19.13
C ASP A 124 -15.57 0.05 20.67
N GLY A 125 -16.08 1.16 21.21
CA GLY A 125 -16.17 1.37 22.67
C GLY A 125 -17.03 0.33 23.40
N ASP A 126 -17.89 -0.39 22.68
CA ASP A 126 -18.76 -1.44 23.20
C ASP A 126 -18.13 -2.85 23.03
N GLY A 127 -16.93 -2.92 22.43
CA GLY A 127 -16.21 -4.17 22.16
C GLY A 127 -16.63 -4.89 20.88
N ASN A 128 -17.48 -4.28 20.04
CA ASN A 128 -17.85 -4.87 18.77
C ASN A 128 -16.68 -4.79 17.79
N PRO A 129 -16.39 -5.86 17.03
CA PRO A 129 -15.33 -5.85 16.03
C PRO A 129 -15.58 -4.76 14.98
N ILE A 130 -14.55 -3.97 14.69
CA ILE A 130 -14.55 -3.05 13.56
C ILE A 130 -13.89 -3.79 12.38
N PRO A 131 -14.50 -3.78 11.18
CA PRO A 131 -13.91 -4.44 10.02
C PRO A 131 -12.51 -3.91 9.70
N ASP A 132 -11.64 -4.80 9.25
CA ASP A 132 -10.24 -4.55 8.94
C ASP A 132 -9.77 -5.58 7.91
N MET A 133 -9.18 -5.09 6.81
CA MET A 133 -8.83 -5.83 5.61
C MET A 133 -7.37 -6.31 5.57
N ILE A 134 -6.57 -6.03 6.60
CA ILE A 134 -5.23 -6.61 6.71
C ILE A 134 -5.37 -7.99 7.35
N ASP A 135 -5.37 -9.03 6.53
CA ASP A 135 -5.40 -10.41 7.02
C ASP A 135 -4.03 -10.88 7.51
N GLU A 136 -3.93 -12.15 7.94
CA GLU A 136 -2.63 -12.76 8.22
C GLU A 136 -1.74 -12.70 6.98
N GLN A 137 -0.50 -12.27 7.18
CA GLN A 137 0.50 -12.17 6.12
C GLN A 137 1.57 -13.24 6.31
N GLU A 138 1.90 -13.97 5.25
CA GLU A 138 2.99 -14.94 5.22
C GLU A 138 4.25 -14.30 4.63
N VAL A 139 5.38 -14.48 5.33
CA VAL A 139 6.66 -13.91 4.94
C VAL A 139 7.67 -15.04 4.72
N PRO A 140 8.24 -15.19 3.51
CA PRO A 140 9.27 -16.18 3.26
C PRO A 140 10.57 -15.78 3.98
N VAL A 141 10.98 -16.54 5.00
CA VAL A 141 12.20 -16.24 5.79
C VAL A 141 13.44 -16.17 4.92
N SER A 142 13.53 -17.03 3.89
CA SER A 142 14.63 -17.05 2.92
C SER A 142 14.78 -15.75 2.12
N GLY A 143 13.71 -14.95 1.99
CA GLY A 143 13.71 -13.69 1.25
C GLY A 143 14.04 -12.45 2.08
N ILE A 144 14.18 -12.58 3.40
CA ILE A 144 14.41 -11.43 4.29
C ILE A 144 15.89 -11.03 4.25
N ASN A 145 16.16 -9.78 3.86
CA ASN A 145 17.51 -9.23 3.86
C ASN A 145 17.66 -8.16 4.96
N GLY A 146 17.98 -8.62 6.17
CA GLY A 146 18.31 -7.76 7.32
C GLY A 146 17.12 -7.18 8.08
N VAL A 147 16.08 -6.67 7.39
CA VAL A 147 14.90 -6.08 8.05
C VAL A 147 13.60 -6.61 7.44
N LEU A 148 12.67 -7.01 8.31
CA LEU A 148 11.26 -7.18 8.00
C LEU A 148 10.50 -5.95 8.52
N GLU A 149 10.16 -5.03 7.60
CA GLU A 149 9.36 -3.86 7.93
C GLU A 149 7.87 -4.18 7.77
N ILE A 150 7.12 -4.11 8.87
CA ILE A 150 5.67 -4.31 8.87
C ILE A 150 5.02 -2.94 8.85
N SER A 151 4.49 -2.56 7.69
CA SER A 151 3.93 -1.25 7.42
C SER A 151 2.55 -1.35 6.76
N ASN A 152 1.96 -0.19 6.49
CA ASN A 152 0.68 -0.05 5.81
C ASN A 152 0.75 -0.38 4.31
N VAL A 153 1.91 -0.76 3.78
CA VAL A 153 2.06 -1.24 2.40
C VAL A 153 2.37 -2.74 2.43
N ILE A 154 1.46 -3.53 1.86
CA ILE A 154 1.55 -5.00 1.82
C ILE A 154 1.34 -5.41 0.37
N ASP A 155 2.29 -6.14 -0.22
CA ASP A 155 2.23 -6.59 -1.61
C ASP A 155 1.90 -5.46 -2.61
N ASN A 156 2.53 -4.29 -2.42
CA ASN A 156 2.29 -3.04 -3.16
C ASN A 156 0.87 -2.45 -3.03
N GLN A 157 0.02 -2.99 -2.16
CA GLN A 157 -1.26 -2.39 -1.80
C GLN A 157 -1.09 -1.51 -0.57
N THR A 158 -1.44 -0.24 -0.69
CA THR A 158 -1.52 0.68 0.44
C THR A 158 -2.82 0.46 1.21
N TYR A 159 -2.70 0.34 2.52
CA TYR A 159 -3.81 0.32 3.45
C TYR A 159 -3.80 1.60 4.28
N ILE A 160 -4.98 2.07 4.66
CA ILE A 160 -5.16 3.23 5.52
C ILE A 160 -6.06 2.91 6.71
N THR A 161 -5.82 3.57 7.82
CA THR A 161 -6.69 3.62 8.99
C THR A 161 -6.97 5.08 9.32
N ALA A 162 -8.06 5.36 10.02
CA ALA A 162 -8.41 6.72 10.40
C ALA A 162 -8.70 6.84 11.90
N ARG A 163 -8.17 7.92 12.48
CA ARG A 163 -8.67 8.50 13.74
C ARG A 163 -9.74 9.51 13.38
N MET A 164 -10.95 9.26 13.83
CA MET A 164 -12.08 10.10 13.51
C MET A 164 -12.56 10.83 14.74
N PHE A 165 -12.73 12.14 14.62
CA PHE A 165 -13.23 13.01 15.66
C PHE A 165 -14.58 13.59 15.25
N ASN A 166 -15.56 13.50 16.14
CA ASN A 166 -16.89 14.04 15.93
C ASN A 166 -17.13 15.18 16.91
N HIS A 167 -17.22 16.39 16.35
CA HIS A 167 -17.52 17.61 17.09
C HIS A 167 -19.01 17.95 17.11
N THR A 168 -19.84 17.15 16.46
CA THR A 168 -21.30 17.32 16.45
C THR A 168 -21.92 16.78 17.73
N ASP A 169 -23.18 17.16 17.96
CA ASP A 169 -24.01 16.66 19.06
C ASP A 169 -24.71 15.32 18.75
N ALA A 170 -24.50 14.75 17.56
CA ALA A 170 -25.12 13.50 17.13
C ALA A 170 -24.08 12.39 16.91
N ARG A 171 -24.43 11.17 17.33
CA ARG A 171 -23.67 9.96 16.97
C ARG A 171 -23.86 9.70 15.48
N VAL A 172 -22.80 9.23 14.82
CA VAL A 172 -22.82 8.86 13.41
C VAL A 172 -22.30 7.44 13.20
N ARG A 173 -22.67 6.85 12.07
CA ARG A 173 -22.16 5.57 11.61
C ARG A 173 -21.10 5.79 10.54
N ILE A 174 -19.95 5.13 10.68
CA ILE A 174 -18.86 5.19 9.71
C ILE A 174 -18.93 3.99 8.79
N GLY A 175 -18.86 4.29 7.49
CA GLY A 175 -18.67 3.32 6.43
C GLY A 175 -17.42 3.64 5.63
N VAL A 176 -16.71 2.60 5.17
CA VAL A 176 -15.66 2.74 4.17
C VAL A 176 -16.19 2.25 2.84
N PHE A 177 -16.22 3.13 1.85
CA PHE A 177 -16.62 2.84 0.49
C PHE A 177 -15.40 2.54 -0.36
N GLU A 178 -15.43 1.43 -1.08
CA GLU A 178 -14.38 0.99 -2.00
C GLU A 178 -14.99 0.78 -3.40
N GLY A 179 -15.41 1.87 -4.04
CA GLY A 179 -15.92 1.87 -5.42
C GLY A 179 -17.34 1.32 -5.62
N ALA A 180 -17.68 0.15 -5.08
CA ALA A 180 -19.03 -0.43 -5.19
C ALA A 180 -19.55 -1.02 -3.87
N THR A 181 -18.68 -1.28 -2.92
CA THR A 181 -19.01 -1.88 -1.62
C THR A 181 -18.81 -0.88 -0.51
N VAL A 182 -19.71 -0.90 0.49
CA VAL A 182 -19.55 -0.20 1.76
C VAL A 182 -19.34 -1.23 2.86
N SER A 183 -18.23 -1.10 3.59
CA SER A 183 -18.04 -1.77 4.87
C SER A 183 -18.52 -0.85 5.98
N CYS A 184 -19.68 -1.18 6.57
CA CYS A 184 -20.25 -0.47 7.71
C CYS A 184 -19.82 -1.13 9.01
N GLY A 185 -19.45 -0.37 10.04
CA GLY A 185 -19.16 -1.03 11.32
C GLY A 185 -18.91 -0.11 12.50
N ALA A 186 -18.12 0.94 12.32
CA ALA A 186 -17.74 1.78 13.44
C ALA A 186 -18.82 2.83 13.72
N ALA A 187 -19.34 2.88 14.94
CA ALA A 187 -20.09 4.05 15.39
C ALA A 187 -19.11 5.08 15.94
N LEU A 188 -19.25 6.32 15.53
CA LEU A 188 -18.47 7.45 16.02
C LEU A 188 -19.35 8.25 17.00
N PRO A 189 -19.07 8.20 18.31
CA PRO A 189 -19.84 8.91 19.33
C PRO A 189 -19.97 10.40 19.05
N ALA A 190 -21.00 11.05 19.59
CA ALA A 190 -21.10 12.51 19.59
C ALA A 190 -20.02 13.15 20.48
N ALA A 191 -19.81 14.46 20.32
CA ALA A 191 -19.08 15.25 21.29
C ALA A 191 -19.80 15.21 22.66
N ALA A 192 -19.01 15.09 23.73
CA ALA A 192 -19.48 15.22 25.10
C ALA A 192 -18.91 16.51 25.72
N GLN A 193 -19.41 16.93 26.89
CA GLN A 193 -18.96 18.17 27.54
C GLN A 193 -17.43 18.18 27.71
N GLY A 194 -16.74 18.97 26.88
CA GLY A 194 -15.29 19.15 26.91
C GLY A 194 -14.46 18.20 26.03
N GLY A 195 -15.07 17.36 25.18
CA GLY A 195 -14.32 16.45 24.31
C GLY A 195 -15.05 16.01 23.05
N SER A 196 -14.30 15.90 21.95
CA SER A 196 -14.77 15.28 20.70
C SER A 196 -15.08 13.79 20.89
N GLY A 197 -16.16 13.30 20.28
CA GLY A 197 -16.33 11.86 20.13
C GLY A 197 -15.20 11.28 19.27
N PHE A 198 -14.77 10.05 19.56
CA PHE A 198 -13.61 9.43 18.90
C PHE A 198 -13.88 7.99 18.50
N VAL A 199 -13.41 7.60 17.32
CA VAL A 199 -13.26 6.19 16.94
C VAL A 199 -12.01 6.01 16.08
N GLN A 200 -11.36 4.85 16.20
CA GLN A 200 -10.35 4.40 15.24
C GLN A 200 -10.96 3.29 14.39
N ILE A 201 -10.90 3.43 13.07
CA ILE A 201 -11.36 2.38 12.15
C ILE A 201 -10.25 1.35 11.87
N GLY A 202 -10.62 0.19 11.33
CA GLY A 202 -9.65 -0.79 10.83
C GLY A 202 -8.83 -0.28 9.64
N TYR A 203 -7.94 -1.13 9.15
CA TYR A 203 -7.20 -0.90 7.92
C TYR A 203 -8.04 -1.28 6.70
N TYR A 204 -8.12 -0.39 5.71
CA TYR A 204 -8.85 -0.57 4.46
C TYR A 204 -7.94 -0.28 3.26
N ARG A 205 -8.24 -0.86 2.10
CA ARG A 205 -7.42 -0.64 0.91
C ARG A 205 -7.64 0.78 0.40
N LEU A 206 -6.55 1.50 0.18
CA LEU A 206 -6.61 2.78 -0.52
C LEU A 206 -6.63 2.52 -2.03
N GLN A 207 -7.78 2.75 -2.65
CA GLN A 207 -8.03 2.66 -4.07
C GLN A 207 -8.41 4.04 -4.62
N PRO A 208 -8.37 4.27 -5.95
CA PRO A 208 -8.65 5.58 -6.54
C PRO A 208 -10.03 6.19 -6.19
N ASN A 209 -10.99 5.38 -5.77
CA ASN A 209 -12.35 5.79 -5.41
C ASN A 209 -12.71 5.44 -3.95
N THR A 210 -11.71 5.23 -3.09
CA THR A 210 -11.96 4.96 -1.68
C THR A 210 -12.46 6.23 -0.98
N GLU A 211 -13.55 6.12 -0.24
CA GLU A 211 -14.07 7.18 0.61
C GLU A 211 -14.32 6.64 2.01
N VAL A 212 -14.02 7.45 3.02
CA VAL A 212 -14.58 7.26 4.35
C VAL A 212 -15.85 8.10 4.41
N ARG A 213 -16.95 7.54 4.91
CA ARG A 213 -18.25 8.21 4.93
C ARG A 213 -18.86 8.16 6.33
N ALA A 214 -19.41 9.29 6.75
CA ALA A 214 -20.24 9.39 7.95
C ALA A 214 -21.71 9.48 7.55
N TYR A 215 -22.53 8.62 8.15
CA TYR A 215 -23.97 8.54 7.96
C TYR A 215 -24.67 8.78 9.29
N ARG A 216 -25.97 9.08 9.25
CA ARG A 216 -26.80 9.10 10.47
C ARG A 216 -26.70 7.74 11.19
N ASP A 217 -26.56 7.73 12.51
CA ASP A 217 -26.55 6.46 13.25
C ASP A 217 -27.88 5.69 13.07
N GLY A 218 -27.81 4.37 13.01
CA GLY A 218 -28.95 3.49 12.71
C GLY A 218 -29.35 3.42 11.22
N SER A 219 -28.62 4.07 10.31
CA SER A 219 -28.88 4.01 8.87
C SER A 219 -28.24 2.81 8.15
N ASP A 220 -27.46 1.99 8.85
CA ASP A 220 -26.66 0.89 8.26
C ASP A 220 -25.81 1.33 7.07
N CYS A 221 -25.25 2.54 7.15
CA CYS A 221 -24.46 3.19 6.10
C CYS A 221 -25.22 3.39 4.79
N THR A 222 -26.50 3.75 4.89
CA THR A 222 -27.36 4.12 3.77
C THR A 222 -27.86 5.56 3.87
N GLY A 223 -28.31 6.13 2.76
CA GLY A 223 -28.85 7.50 2.73
C GLY A 223 -27.77 8.59 2.60
N PRO A 224 -28.08 9.85 2.99
CA PRO A 224 -27.15 10.97 2.94
C PRO A 224 -25.89 10.75 3.78
N TYR A 225 -24.78 11.32 3.33
CA TYR A 225 -23.49 11.15 3.98
C TYR A 225 -22.59 12.40 3.85
N VAL A 226 -21.64 12.50 4.78
CA VAL A 226 -20.44 13.33 4.65
C VAL A 226 -19.28 12.41 4.26
N ALA A 227 -18.49 12.78 3.26
CA ALA A 227 -17.39 11.95 2.77
C ALA A 227 -16.03 12.64 2.90
N TRP A 228 -15.02 11.85 3.23
CA TRP A 228 -13.61 12.16 3.02
C TRP A 228 -13.11 11.37 1.81
N THR A 229 -12.71 12.11 0.79
CA THR A 229 -12.34 11.57 -0.52
C THR A 229 -10.96 10.93 -0.50
N THR A 230 -10.67 10.12 -1.52
CA THR A 230 -9.33 9.54 -1.72
C THR A 230 -8.22 10.60 -1.69
N ALA A 231 -8.46 11.82 -2.19
CA ALA A 231 -7.48 12.91 -2.13
C ALA A 231 -7.11 13.30 -0.69
N GLN A 232 -8.09 13.35 0.21
CA GLN A 232 -7.86 13.60 1.64
C GLN A 232 -7.22 12.39 2.32
N LEU A 233 -7.63 11.18 1.93
CA LEU A 233 -7.10 9.94 2.49
C LEU A 233 -5.65 9.66 2.08
N ASN A 234 -5.15 10.28 1.00
CA ASN A 234 -3.75 10.19 0.59
C ASN A 234 -2.79 10.98 1.51
N ASP A 235 -3.31 11.87 2.37
CA ASP A 235 -2.50 12.58 3.37
C ASP A 235 -2.32 11.73 4.65
N PHE A 236 -1.98 10.45 4.46
CA PHE A 236 -1.75 9.53 5.56
C PHE A 236 -0.31 9.61 6.08
N GLU A 237 -0.13 9.35 7.37
CA GLU A 237 1.19 9.19 7.97
C GLU A 237 1.89 7.96 7.38
N SER A 238 3.08 8.18 6.79
CA SER A 238 3.87 7.13 6.16
C SER A 238 4.11 5.94 7.11
N LYS A 239 4.08 4.73 6.53
CA LYS A 239 4.19 3.42 7.18
C LYS A 239 3.07 3.03 8.14
N SER A 240 2.46 3.97 8.87
CA SER A 240 1.34 3.67 9.76
C SER A 240 0.00 3.65 9.01
N GLY A 241 -0.10 4.38 7.90
CA GLY A 241 -1.32 4.57 7.12
C GLY A 241 -2.39 5.40 7.84
N LEU A 242 -2.01 6.12 8.91
CA LEU A 242 -2.95 6.86 9.74
C LEU A 242 -3.37 8.17 9.08
N VAL A 243 -4.68 8.37 8.95
CA VAL A 243 -5.30 9.67 8.60
C VAL A 243 -6.06 10.20 9.82
N THR A 244 -6.08 11.52 10.00
CA THR A 244 -6.96 12.17 11.00
C THR A 244 -8.12 12.84 10.28
N LEU A 245 -9.34 12.47 10.65
CA LEU A 245 -10.58 12.95 10.04
C LEU A 245 -11.44 13.64 11.10
N THR A 246 -12.09 14.73 10.73
CA THR A 246 -12.93 15.52 11.63
C THR A 246 -14.29 15.75 11.01
N LEU A 247 -15.34 15.50 11.78
CA LEU A 247 -16.73 15.75 11.44
C LEU A 247 -17.26 16.92 12.28
N ASP A 248 -17.56 18.03 11.61
CA ASP A 248 -18.03 19.27 12.24
C ASP A 248 -19.53 19.55 11.97
N PHE A 249 -20.19 18.73 11.16
CA PHE A 249 -21.62 18.83 10.88
C PHE A 249 -22.23 17.44 10.65
N VAL A 250 -23.53 17.32 10.93
CA VAL A 250 -24.26 16.05 10.78
C VAL A 250 -24.66 15.80 9.32
N PRO A 251 -24.68 14.54 8.85
CA PRO A 251 -25.21 14.17 7.54
C PRO A 251 -26.72 14.39 7.37
#